data_AF-A0A428J106-F1
#
_entry.id   AF-A0A428J106-F1
#
_cell.length_a   1.000
_cell.length_b   1.000
_cell.length_c   1.000
_cell.angle_alpha   90.00
_cell.angle_beta   90.00
_cell.angle_gamma   90.00
#
_symmetry.space_group_name_H-M   'P 1'
#
loop_
_entity.id
_entity.type
_entity.pdbx_description
1 polymer ?
#
loop_
_entity_poly.entity_id
_entity_poly.type
_entity_poly.pdbx_seq_one_letter_code
_entity_poly.pdbx_strand_id
1 'polypeptide(L)'
;MEYREARKRNLKVKLYKVSLSKGKAILEQLYSEEAIHKKLFFKRLDIIQFIDEFFDSVNEKYTIKQNIKEYFEEYSSKYDEYFPDKQDLEQILKDNYEEIRDIYMNFKPTEKAQEIILKTKEIAAKLHWIYLPIYPEQTIINSDIIPEEDIEEYYNHFHTIEDLYRVIFENGEIAWDSLEGDVNLNLPIKLRIYSSRWGHDDIYSVKRTMTGWNFKHLSYDENCSKDGTLNGDKNDGFFRILAHDSIQCPNDGVKYALETLWKSADSTGMSIKELEIKLQDIGNWINAVEKATKNNQPNWVGYY
;
A
#
# COMPACT_ATOMS: atom_id res chain seq x y z
N MET A 1 -13.82 7.86 8.97
CA MET A 1 -13.18 6.54 9.11
C MET A 1 -11.67 6.69 9.12
N GLU A 2 -10.97 6.01 10.02
CA GLU A 2 -9.50 6.09 10.13
C GLU A 2 -8.81 4.98 9.33
N TYR A 3 -7.59 5.26 8.84
CA TYR A 3 -6.73 4.27 8.15
C TYR A 3 -6.54 2.99 8.98
N ARG A 4 -6.43 3.14 10.31
CA ARG A 4 -6.23 2.02 11.24
C ARG A 4 -7.35 0.98 11.12
N GLU A 5 -8.61 1.41 11.08
CA GLU A 5 -9.76 0.49 11.01
C GLU A 5 -9.86 -0.18 9.63
N ALA A 6 -9.63 0.57 8.55
CA ALA A 6 -9.58 -0.01 7.19
C ALA A 6 -8.47 -1.08 7.08
N ARG A 7 -7.26 -0.79 7.60
CA ARG A 7 -6.14 -1.74 7.59
C ARG A 7 -6.43 -2.97 8.44
N LYS A 8 -7.01 -2.78 9.62
CA LYS A 8 -7.43 -3.87 10.51
C LYS A 8 -8.43 -4.80 9.81
N ARG A 9 -9.45 -4.26 9.13
CA ARG A 9 -10.38 -5.07 8.36
C ARG A 9 -9.67 -5.89 7.29
N ASN A 10 -8.77 -5.27 6.52
CA ASN A 10 -7.98 -5.99 5.50
C ASN A 10 -7.12 -7.11 6.10
N LEU A 11 -6.49 -6.89 7.25
CA LEU A 11 -5.71 -7.92 7.96
C LEU A 11 -6.59 -9.08 8.44
N LYS A 12 -7.82 -8.80 8.89
CA LYS A 12 -8.80 -9.83 9.28
C LYS A 12 -9.18 -10.70 8.09
N VAL A 13 -9.56 -10.09 6.97
CA VAL A 13 -9.89 -10.79 5.71
C VAL A 13 -8.71 -11.63 5.21
N LYS A 14 -7.51 -11.07 5.25
CA LYS A 14 -6.28 -11.77 4.88
C LYS A 14 -6.03 -13.00 5.74
N LEU A 15 -6.17 -12.88 7.06
CA LEU A 15 -5.98 -13.99 7.98
C LEU A 15 -7.04 -15.09 7.78
N TYR A 16 -8.28 -14.70 7.46
CA TYR A 16 -9.32 -15.65 7.06
C TYR A 16 -8.94 -16.41 5.79
N LYS A 17 -8.49 -15.72 4.74
CA LYS A 17 -8.04 -16.36 3.47
C LYS A 17 -6.86 -17.31 3.69
N VAL A 18 -5.94 -16.96 4.58
CA VAL A 18 -4.85 -17.85 5.02
C VAL A 18 -5.41 -19.14 5.65
N SER A 19 -6.45 -19.03 6.49
CA SER A 19 -7.09 -20.19 7.13
C SER A 19 -7.80 -21.11 6.13
N LEU A 20 -8.39 -20.56 5.07
CA LEU A 20 -8.99 -21.33 3.99
C LEU A 20 -7.91 -22.06 3.18
N SER A 21 -6.82 -21.36 2.84
CA SER A 21 -5.74 -21.92 2.01
C SER A 21 -4.92 -23.00 2.74
N LYS A 22 -4.61 -22.80 4.03
CA LYS A 22 -3.72 -23.68 4.81
C LYS A 22 -4.46 -24.61 5.77
N GLY A 23 -5.78 -24.51 5.83
CA GLY A 23 -6.66 -25.29 6.70
C GLY A 23 -6.77 -24.75 8.13
N LYS A 24 -7.85 -25.14 8.83
CA LYS A 24 -8.21 -24.65 10.17
C LYS A 24 -7.16 -24.91 11.25
N ALA A 25 -6.25 -25.87 11.05
CA ALA A 25 -5.15 -26.13 11.97
C ALA A 25 -4.21 -24.93 12.16
N ILE A 26 -4.20 -23.97 11.23
CA ILE A 26 -3.44 -22.72 11.37
C ILE A 26 -3.99 -21.83 12.50
N LEU A 27 -5.27 -21.99 12.87
CA LEU A 27 -5.94 -21.16 13.89
C LEU A 27 -5.53 -21.53 15.32
N GLU A 28 -5.03 -22.76 15.53
CA GLU A 28 -4.68 -23.30 16.84
C GLU A 28 -3.17 -23.35 17.10
N GLN A 29 -2.35 -22.84 16.18
CA GLN A 29 -0.90 -22.85 16.30
C GLN A 29 -0.35 -21.69 17.13
N LEU A 30 0.83 -21.93 17.70
CA LEU A 30 1.67 -20.90 18.30
C LEU A 30 2.65 -20.34 17.26
N TYR A 31 2.69 -19.02 17.15
CA TYR A 31 3.55 -18.29 16.21
C TYR A 31 4.64 -17.51 16.94
N SER A 32 5.83 -17.43 16.33
CA SER A 32 6.75 -16.33 16.56
C SER A 32 6.39 -15.16 15.63
N GLU A 33 6.85 -13.93 15.92
CA GLU A 33 6.66 -12.80 15.00
C GLU A 33 7.14 -13.10 13.57
N GLU A 34 8.26 -13.82 13.44
CA GLU A 34 8.78 -14.24 12.14
C GLU A 34 7.83 -15.20 11.41
N ALA A 35 7.14 -16.07 12.15
CA ALA A 35 6.13 -16.95 11.60
C ALA A 35 4.85 -16.19 11.24
N ILE A 36 4.44 -15.19 12.02
CA ILE A 36 3.32 -14.30 11.65
C ILE A 36 3.65 -13.60 10.33
N HIS A 37 4.87 -13.05 10.19
CA HIS A 37 5.32 -12.39 8.98
C HIS A 37 5.33 -13.35 7.77
N LYS A 38 6.02 -14.50 7.87
CA LYS A 38 6.23 -15.38 6.71
C LYS A 38 5.08 -16.34 6.41
N LYS A 39 4.30 -16.74 7.41
CA LYS A 39 3.24 -17.75 7.24
C LYS A 39 1.84 -17.16 7.22
N LEU A 40 1.62 -16.07 7.96
CA LEU A 40 0.34 -15.35 7.99
C LEU A 40 0.38 -14.06 7.15
N PHE A 41 1.54 -13.75 6.58
CA PHE A 41 1.76 -12.65 5.62
C PHE A 41 1.52 -11.26 6.19
N PHE A 42 1.59 -11.04 7.51
CA PHE A 42 1.53 -9.68 8.06
C PHE A 42 2.83 -8.94 7.74
N LYS A 43 2.74 -7.68 7.32
CA LYS A 43 3.95 -6.85 7.18
C LYS A 43 4.59 -6.63 8.55
N ARG A 44 5.87 -6.26 8.56
CA ARG A 44 6.56 -5.84 9.79
C ARG A 44 5.83 -4.71 10.50
N LEU A 45 5.32 -3.75 9.73
CA LEU A 45 4.55 -2.64 10.28
C LEU A 45 3.21 -3.10 10.85
N ASP A 46 2.56 -4.07 10.21
CA ASP A 46 1.30 -4.63 10.71
C ASP A 46 1.51 -5.33 12.06
N ILE A 47 2.61 -6.07 12.20
CA ILE A 47 2.99 -6.72 13.46
C ILE A 47 3.17 -5.67 14.57
N ILE A 48 3.93 -4.61 14.32
CA ILE A 48 4.15 -3.56 15.33
C ILE A 48 2.84 -2.88 15.74
N GLN A 49 1.92 -2.65 14.80
CA GLN A 49 0.73 -1.83 15.05
C GLN A 49 -0.47 -2.63 15.56
N PHE A 50 -0.61 -3.89 15.14
CA PHE A 50 -1.85 -4.65 15.28
C PHE A 50 -1.67 -6.02 15.97
N ILE A 51 -0.46 -6.44 16.37
CA ILE A 51 -0.27 -7.79 16.93
C ILE A 51 -1.21 -8.07 18.11
N ASP A 52 -1.36 -7.12 19.03
CA ASP A 52 -2.22 -7.25 20.20
C ASP A 52 -3.72 -7.21 19.87
N GLU A 53 -4.11 -6.82 18.67
CA GLU A 53 -5.51 -6.85 18.22
C GLU A 53 -5.92 -8.22 17.68
N PHE A 54 -4.98 -8.95 17.09
CA PHE A 54 -5.23 -10.23 16.43
C PHE A 54 -4.76 -11.45 17.23
N PHE A 55 -3.80 -11.26 18.13
CA PHE A 55 -3.15 -12.35 18.83
C PHE A 55 -3.12 -12.15 20.34
N ASP A 56 -3.28 -13.24 21.08
CA ASP A 56 -2.91 -13.33 22.49
C ASP A 56 -1.44 -13.74 22.61
N SER A 57 -0.72 -13.19 23.57
CA SER A 57 0.70 -13.47 23.79
C SER A 57 0.93 -14.31 25.04
N VAL A 58 1.69 -15.40 24.91
CA VAL A 58 2.11 -16.28 26.01
C VAL A 58 3.57 -16.69 25.77
N ASN A 59 4.48 -16.31 26.68
CA ASN A 59 5.91 -16.65 26.61
C ASN A 59 6.55 -16.33 25.23
N GLU A 60 6.37 -15.09 24.75
CA GLU A 60 6.91 -14.60 23.46
C GLU A 60 6.38 -15.38 22.22
N LYS A 61 5.28 -16.11 22.38
CA LYS A 61 4.55 -16.75 21.30
C LYS A 61 3.13 -16.21 21.23
N TYR A 62 2.56 -16.30 20.04
CA TYR A 62 1.29 -15.68 19.70
C TYR A 62 0.29 -16.73 19.24
N THR A 63 -0.94 -16.64 19.73
CA THR A 63 -2.10 -17.43 19.27
C THR A 63 -3.18 -16.51 18.76
N ILE A 64 -3.88 -16.88 17.69
CA ILE A 64 -4.99 -16.08 17.17
C ILE A 64 -6.09 -16.00 18.23
N LYS A 65 -6.58 -14.79 18.50
CA LYS A 65 -7.61 -14.56 19.52
C LYS A 65 -8.93 -15.25 19.19
N GLN A 66 -9.67 -15.62 20.22
CA GLN A 66 -10.96 -16.29 20.07
C GLN A 66 -11.99 -15.45 19.29
N ASN A 67 -12.07 -14.15 19.57
CA ASN A 67 -12.98 -13.24 18.86
C ASN A 67 -12.67 -13.15 17.35
N ILE A 68 -11.40 -13.29 16.94
CA ILE A 68 -11.02 -13.36 15.53
C ILE A 68 -11.53 -14.65 14.89
N LYS A 69 -11.47 -15.77 15.60
CA LYS A 69 -12.00 -17.05 15.13
C LYS A 69 -13.52 -17.02 14.98
N GLU A 70 -14.23 -16.35 15.88
CA GLU A 70 -15.69 -16.16 15.81
C GLU A 70 -16.09 -15.41 14.52
N TYR A 71 -15.36 -14.36 14.13
CA TYR A 71 -15.59 -13.70 12.83
C TYR A 71 -15.40 -14.65 11.64
N PHE A 72 -14.47 -15.61 11.72
CA PHE A 72 -14.25 -16.56 10.62
C PHE A 72 -15.39 -17.57 10.48
N GLU A 73 -16.04 -17.92 11.58
CA GLU A 73 -17.25 -18.74 11.57
C GLU A 73 -18.41 -17.99 10.93
N GLU A 74 -18.59 -16.71 11.25
CA GLU A 74 -19.56 -15.83 10.60
C GLU A 74 -19.30 -15.75 9.08
N TYR A 75 -18.06 -15.49 8.67
CA TYR A 75 -17.67 -15.42 7.25
C TYR A 75 -17.93 -16.74 6.53
N SER A 76 -17.64 -17.88 7.19
CA SER A 76 -17.89 -19.21 6.64
C SER A 76 -19.39 -19.46 6.46
N SER A 77 -20.20 -19.09 7.46
CA SER A 77 -21.66 -19.24 7.38
C SER A 77 -22.26 -18.41 6.26
N LYS A 78 -21.79 -17.17 6.06
CA LYS A 78 -22.24 -16.30 4.96
C LYS A 78 -21.80 -16.79 3.60
N TYR A 79 -20.58 -17.33 3.50
CA TYR A 79 -20.12 -17.99 2.30
C TYR A 79 -21.01 -19.17 1.93
N ASP A 80 -21.26 -20.09 2.88
CA ASP A 80 -22.09 -21.29 2.64
C ASP A 80 -23.55 -20.93 2.28
N GLU A 81 -24.08 -19.83 2.83
CA GLU A 81 -25.42 -19.30 2.53
C GLU A 81 -25.53 -18.83 1.06
N TYR A 82 -24.55 -18.08 0.54
CA TYR A 82 -24.66 -17.43 -0.77
C TYR A 82 -23.94 -18.16 -1.91
N PHE A 83 -22.94 -19.00 -1.61
CA PHE A 83 -22.17 -19.72 -2.62
C PHE A 83 -23.01 -20.56 -3.60
N PRO A 84 -24.13 -21.22 -3.21
CA PRO A 84 -24.97 -21.96 -4.15
C PRO A 84 -25.47 -21.12 -5.33
N ASP A 85 -25.74 -19.83 -5.10
CA ASP A 85 -26.29 -18.90 -6.11
C ASP A 85 -25.19 -18.11 -6.84
N LYS A 86 -23.92 -18.43 -6.60
CA LYS A 86 -22.76 -17.64 -7.06
C LYS A 86 -22.81 -17.27 -8.55
N GLN A 87 -23.06 -18.25 -9.42
CA GLN A 87 -23.05 -18.05 -10.88
C GLN A 87 -24.16 -17.09 -11.33
N ASP A 88 -25.35 -17.22 -10.76
CA ASP A 88 -26.48 -16.35 -11.07
C ASP A 88 -26.24 -14.93 -10.56
N LEU A 89 -25.70 -14.80 -9.34
CA LEU A 89 -25.33 -13.51 -8.76
C LEU A 89 -24.26 -12.79 -9.59
N GLU A 90 -23.22 -13.50 -10.03
CA GLU A 90 -22.17 -12.94 -10.90
C GLU A 90 -22.76 -12.41 -12.22
N GLN A 91 -23.64 -13.20 -12.85
CA GLN A 91 -24.25 -12.80 -14.11
C GLN A 91 -25.11 -11.53 -13.94
N ILE A 92 -25.92 -11.47 -12.87
CA ILE A 92 -26.74 -10.29 -12.56
C ILE A 92 -25.87 -9.07 -12.28
N LEU A 93 -24.78 -9.23 -11.49
CA LEU A 93 -23.85 -8.14 -11.23
C LEU A 93 -23.24 -7.60 -12.51
N LYS A 94 -22.80 -8.49 -13.40
CA LYS A 94 -22.18 -8.12 -14.67
C LYS A 94 -23.14 -7.34 -15.55
N ASP A 95 -24.35 -7.86 -15.76
CA ASP A 95 -25.35 -7.22 -16.61
C ASP A 95 -25.74 -5.84 -16.07
N ASN A 96 -25.99 -5.74 -14.76
CA ASN A 96 -26.33 -4.47 -14.12
C ASN A 96 -25.18 -3.46 -14.18
N TYR A 97 -23.94 -3.89 -13.93
CA TYR A 97 -22.77 -3.01 -13.97
C TYR A 97 -22.52 -2.48 -15.37
N GLU A 98 -22.61 -3.32 -16.41
CA GLU A 98 -22.47 -2.89 -17.80
C GLU A 98 -23.53 -1.84 -18.17
N GLU A 99 -24.79 -2.04 -17.75
CA GLU A 99 -25.86 -1.05 -17.97
C GLU A 99 -25.60 0.27 -17.23
N ILE A 100 -25.21 0.22 -15.94
CA ILE A 100 -24.88 1.43 -15.18
C ILE A 100 -23.69 2.16 -15.83
N ARG A 101 -22.62 1.44 -16.17
CA ARG A 101 -21.42 1.99 -16.79
C ARG A 101 -21.76 2.74 -18.08
N ASP A 102 -22.60 2.15 -18.93
CA ASP A 102 -23.04 2.77 -20.18
C ASP A 102 -23.85 4.06 -19.93
N ILE A 103 -24.68 4.11 -18.89
CA ILE A 103 -25.40 5.34 -18.51
C ILE A 103 -24.42 6.44 -18.07
N TYR A 104 -23.44 6.10 -17.23
CA TYR A 104 -22.44 7.07 -16.76
C TYR A 104 -21.52 7.57 -17.87
N MET A 105 -21.11 6.71 -18.82
CA MET A 105 -20.29 7.10 -19.98
C MET A 105 -21.03 8.03 -20.96
N ASN A 106 -22.37 7.96 -21.01
CA ASN A 106 -23.20 8.76 -21.91
C ASN A 106 -23.75 10.07 -21.27
N PHE A 107 -23.18 10.51 -20.14
CA PHE A 107 -23.30 11.86 -19.56
C PHE A 107 -24.70 12.34 -19.11
N LYS A 108 -25.49 11.53 -18.40
CA LYS A 108 -26.29 11.99 -17.22
C LYS A 108 -26.56 10.82 -16.26
N PRO A 109 -26.20 10.92 -14.96
CA PRO A 109 -26.79 10.07 -13.93
C PRO A 109 -28.30 10.30 -13.97
N THR A 110 -29.05 9.26 -14.26
CA THR A 110 -30.51 9.29 -14.35
C THR A 110 -31.11 8.58 -13.15
N GLU A 111 -32.38 8.84 -12.84
CA GLU A 111 -33.14 8.04 -11.86
C GLU A 111 -33.01 6.53 -12.16
N LYS A 112 -32.96 6.17 -13.45
CA LYS A 112 -32.69 4.81 -13.91
C LYS A 112 -31.37 4.23 -13.38
N ALA A 113 -30.28 5.01 -13.35
CA ALA A 113 -29.00 4.53 -12.80
C ALA A 113 -29.12 4.24 -11.30
N GLN A 114 -29.80 5.12 -10.55
CA GLN A 114 -30.03 4.92 -9.13
C GLN A 114 -30.90 3.69 -8.86
N GLU A 115 -31.94 3.45 -9.67
CA GLU A 115 -32.77 2.25 -9.58
C GLU A 115 -31.95 0.97 -9.79
N ILE A 116 -31.02 0.97 -10.76
CA ILE A 116 -30.15 -0.20 -11.00
C ILE A 116 -29.15 -0.35 -9.86
N ILE A 117 -28.57 0.72 -9.33
CA ILE A 117 -27.68 0.68 -8.15
C ILE A 117 -28.40 0.06 -6.94
N LEU A 118 -29.64 0.50 -6.65
CA LEU A 118 -30.43 -0.04 -5.55
C LEU A 118 -30.73 -1.54 -5.69
N LYS A 119 -30.94 -2.03 -6.92
CA LYS A 119 -31.09 -3.47 -7.17
C LYS A 119 -29.76 -4.22 -7.07
N THR A 120 -28.67 -3.57 -7.47
CA THR A 120 -27.34 -4.18 -7.55
C THR A 120 -26.67 -4.28 -6.19
N LYS A 121 -26.95 -3.35 -5.26
CA LYS A 121 -26.31 -3.35 -3.93
C LYS A 121 -26.55 -4.65 -3.15
N GLU A 122 -27.75 -5.22 -3.25
CA GLU A 122 -28.08 -6.51 -2.60
C GLU A 122 -27.29 -7.68 -3.21
N ILE A 123 -27.12 -7.66 -4.53
CA ILE A 123 -26.34 -8.67 -5.27
C ILE A 123 -24.86 -8.53 -4.92
N ALA A 124 -24.35 -7.30 -4.90
CA ALA A 124 -22.98 -6.98 -4.54
C ALA A 124 -22.68 -7.38 -3.09
N ALA A 125 -23.61 -7.16 -2.15
CA ALA A 125 -23.48 -7.58 -0.77
C ALA A 125 -23.33 -9.12 -0.63
N LYS A 126 -24.12 -9.89 -1.37
CA LYS A 126 -24.01 -11.36 -1.36
C LYS A 126 -22.68 -11.83 -1.97
N LEU A 127 -22.29 -11.27 -3.11
CA LEU A 127 -21.02 -11.58 -3.76
C LEU A 127 -19.82 -11.17 -2.91
N HIS A 128 -19.91 -10.08 -2.16
CA HIS A 128 -18.87 -9.69 -1.22
C HIS A 128 -18.60 -10.79 -0.21
N TRP A 129 -19.60 -11.43 0.37
CA TRP A 129 -19.39 -12.54 1.31
C TRP A 129 -18.75 -13.77 0.66
N ILE A 130 -19.04 -14.00 -0.63
CA ILE A 130 -18.44 -15.10 -1.41
C ILE A 130 -16.95 -14.84 -1.67
N TYR A 131 -16.59 -13.60 -2.04
CA TYR A 131 -15.23 -13.24 -2.49
C TYR A 131 -14.35 -12.67 -1.39
N LEU A 132 -14.96 -12.06 -0.38
CA LEU A 132 -14.37 -11.29 0.71
C LEU A 132 -13.18 -10.43 0.22
N PRO A 133 -13.42 -9.45 -0.65
CA PRO A 133 -12.38 -8.71 -1.36
C PRO A 133 -11.50 -7.91 -0.39
N ILE A 134 -10.20 -7.84 -0.65
CA ILE A 134 -9.30 -6.88 0.02
C ILE A 134 -9.27 -5.62 -0.85
N TYR A 135 -9.68 -4.49 -0.27
CA TYR A 135 -9.71 -3.19 -0.95
C TYR A 135 -8.56 -2.30 -0.49
N PRO A 136 -8.06 -1.37 -1.34
CA PRO A 136 -7.17 -0.32 -0.87
C PRO A 136 -7.79 0.41 0.34
N GLU A 137 -7.01 0.70 1.38
CA GLU A 137 -7.55 1.34 2.59
C GLU A 137 -8.21 2.68 2.28
N GLN A 138 -7.70 3.42 1.29
CA GLN A 138 -8.28 4.69 0.86
C GLN A 138 -9.69 4.53 0.28
N THR A 139 -9.99 3.43 -0.42
CA THR A 139 -11.34 3.15 -0.94
C THR A 139 -12.33 3.02 0.22
N ILE A 140 -11.96 2.27 1.25
CA ILE A 140 -12.77 2.07 2.46
C ILE A 140 -12.93 3.42 3.19
N ILE A 141 -11.84 4.18 3.38
CA ILE A 141 -11.89 5.51 4.02
C ILE A 141 -12.81 6.47 3.26
N ASN A 142 -12.78 6.46 1.93
CA ASN A 142 -13.62 7.34 1.11
C ASN A 142 -15.11 6.98 1.21
N SER A 143 -15.44 5.71 1.45
CA SER A 143 -16.82 5.26 1.68
C SER A 143 -17.34 5.57 3.09
N ASP A 144 -16.44 5.86 4.03
CA ASP A 144 -16.72 6.04 5.47
C ASP A 144 -17.42 4.84 6.14
N ILE A 145 -17.40 3.66 5.50
CA ILE A 145 -18.10 2.44 5.94
C ILE A 145 -17.15 1.23 5.81
N ILE A 146 -17.07 0.42 6.87
CA ILE A 146 -16.43 -0.90 6.79
C ILE A 146 -17.44 -1.82 6.08
N PRO A 147 -17.07 -2.50 4.98
CA PRO A 147 -18.04 -3.27 4.20
C PRO A 147 -18.85 -4.26 5.04
N GLU A 148 -18.21 -4.97 5.96
CA GLU A 148 -18.88 -5.98 6.79
C GLU A 148 -19.72 -5.40 7.94
N GLU A 149 -19.66 -4.09 8.21
CA GLU A 149 -20.48 -3.42 9.24
C GLU A 149 -21.82 -2.94 8.69
N ASP A 150 -21.85 -2.44 7.45
CA ASP A 150 -23.07 -2.08 6.72
C ASP A 150 -22.88 -2.30 5.20
N ILE A 151 -23.04 -3.56 4.80
CA ILE A 151 -22.65 -4.01 3.46
C ILE A 151 -23.54 -3.48 2.36
N GLU A 152 -24.83 -3.31 2.63
CA GLU A 152 -25.75 -2.76 1.64
C GLU A 152 -25.51 -1.28 1.43
N GLU A 153 -25.25 -0.52 2.50
CA GLU A 153 -24.94 0.90 2.37
C GLU A 153 -23.57 1.11 1.73
N TYR A 154 -22.57 0.27 2.05
CA TYR A 154 -21.28 0.29 1.36
C TYR A 154 -21.43 0.16 -0.16
N TYR A 155 -22.31 -0.74 -0.63
CA TYR A 155 -22.58 -0.95 -2.05
C TYR A 155 -23.66 -0.03 -2.64
N ASN A 156 -24.16 0.96 -1.90
CA ASN A 156 -25.14 1.94 -2.38
C ASN A 156 -24.52 3.05 -3.26
N HIS A 157 -23.38 2.75 -3.91
CA HIS A 157 -22.67 3.68 -4.79
C HIS A 157 -22.06 2.94 -5.98
N PHE A 158 -22.03 3.62 -7.14
CA PHE A 158 -21.48 3.07 -8.37
C PHE A 158 -20.02 2.61 -8.22
N HIS A 159 -19.17 3.39 -7.56
CA HIS A 159 -17.75 3.08 -7.45
C HIS A 159 -17.45 1.84 -6.59
N THR A 160 -18.24 1.58 -5.54
CA THR A 160 -18.03 0.38 -4.72
C THR A 160 -18.51 -0.88 -5.45
N ILE A 161 -19.57 -0.77 -6.26
CA ILE A 161 -19.99 -1.82 -7.19
C ILE A 161 -18.91 -2.06 -8.27
N GLU A 162 -18.35 -0.98 -8.84
CA GLU A 162 -17.25 -1.04 -9.80
C GLU A 162 -16.02 -1.75 -9.21
N ASP A 163 -15.64 -1.42 -7.97
CA ASP A 163 -14.51 -2.06 -7.29
C ASP A 163 -14.74 -3.57 -7.11
N LEU A 164 -15.94 -3.99 -6.70
CA LEU A 164 -16.27 -5.41 -6.62
C LEU A 164 -16.27 -6.09 -8.01
N TYR A 165 -16.84 -5.44 -9.02
CA TYR A 165 -16.83 -5.94 -10.39
C TYR A 165 -15.41 -6.20 -10.88
N ARG A 166 -14.48 -5.26 -10.65
CA ARG A 166 -13.07 -5.40 -11.03
C ARG A 166 -12.39 -6.56 -10.31
N VAL A 167 -12.69 -6.77 -9.02
CA VAL A 167 -12.17 -7.93 -8.27
C VAL A 167 -12.64 -9.24 -8.91
N ILE A 168 -13.91 -9.34 -9.28
CA ILE A 168 -14.51 -10.59 -9.77
C ILE A 168 -14.11 -10.88 -11.23
N PHE A 169 -14.10 -9.86 -12.10
CA PHE A 169 -14.03 -10.05 -13.55
C PHE A 169 -12.73 -9.53 -14.20
N GLU A 170 -11.94 -8.69 -13.52
CA GLU A 170 -10.76 -8.02 -14.11
C GLU A 170 -9.45 -8.34 -13.38
N ASN A 171 -9.43 -9.35 -12.52
CA ASN A 171 -8.28 -9.67 -11.64
C ASN A 171 -7.85 -8.47 -10.77
N GLY A 172 -8.80 -7.62 -10.37
CA GLY A 172 -8.56 -6.46 -9.52
C GLY A 172 -8.30 -6.79 -8.03
N GLU A 173 -8.18 -8.07 -7.68
CA GLU A 173 -7.97 -8.50 -6.30
C GLU A 173 -6.57 -8.17 -5.79
N ILE A 174 -6.48 -7.56 -4.60
CA ILE A 174 -5.21 -7.47 -3.86
C ILE A 174 -4.84 -8.85 -3.34
N ALA A 175 -3.68 -9.35 -3.75
CA ALA A 175 -3.17 -10.66 -3.34
C ALA A 175 -2.98 -10.74 -1.80
N TRP A 176 -3.77 -11.60 -1.16
CA TRP A 176 -3.78 -11.76 0.29
C TRP A 176 -2.47 -12.33 0.84
N ASP A 177 -1.73 -13.11 0.06
CA ASP A 177 -0.44 -13.70 0.42
C ASP A 177 0.76 -12.77 0.12
N SER A 178 0.51 -11.55 -0.33
CA SER A 178 1.55 -10.56 -0.58
C SER A 178 2.07 -9.94 0.72
N LEU A 179 3.40 -9.79 0.81
CA LEU A 179 4.07 -8.94 1.80
C LEU A 179 4.33 -7.52 1.26
N GLU A 180 3.89 -7.24 0.02
CA GLU A 180 4.07 -5.98 -0.71
C GLU A 180 5.47 -5.40 -0.50
N GLY A 181 5.59 -4.18 0.02
CA GLY A 181 6.86 -3.49 0.15
C GLY A 181 7.86 -4.10 1.11
N ASP A 182 7.51 -5.09 1.93
CA ASP A 182 8.50 -5.74 2.80
C ASP A 182 9.58 -6.48 1.99
N VAL A 183 9.31 -6.80 0.71
CA VAL A 183 10.31 -7.41 -0.19
C VAL A 183 11.52 -6.50 -0.48
N ASN A 184 11.38 -5.18 -0.28
CA ASN A 184 12.45 -4.20 -0.47
C ASN A 184 12.86 -3.48 0.84
N LEU A 185 12.25 -3.86 1.97
CA LEU A 185 12.47 -3.22 3.26
C LEU A 185 13.89 -3.50 3.80
N ASN A 186 14.58 -2.45 4.24
CA ASN A 186 15.93 -2.46 4.81
C ASN A 186 17.04 -3.06 3.92
N LEU A 187 16.74 -3.29 2.64
CA LEU A 187 17.73 -3.77 1.67
C LEU A 187 18.52 -2.57 1.10
N PRO A 188 19.87 -2.67 1.02
CA PRO A 188 20.70 -1.60 0.51
C PRO A 188 20.57 -1.44 -1.02
N ILE A 189 20.38 -0.21 -1.47
CA ILE A 189 20.40 0.23 -2.87
C ILE A 189 21.42 1.34 -3.05
N LYS A 190 21.95 1.47 -4.27
CA LYS A 190 22.94 2.49 -4.61
C LYS A 190 22.27 3.68 -5.27
N LEU A 191 22.68 4.87 -4.88
CA LEU A 191 22.30 6.14 -5.51
C LEU A 191 23.59 6.87 -5.91
N ARG A 192 23.71 7.22 -7.19
CA ARG A 192 24.85 7.97 -7.72
C ARG A 192 24.52 9.45 -7.87
N ILE A 193 25.27 10.30 -7.19
CA ILE A 193 25.11 11.76 -7.24
C ILE A 193 26.42 12.40 -7.70
N TYR A 194 26.35 13.28 -8.70
CA TYR A 194 27.48 14.06 -9.20
C TYR A 194 27.76 15.24 -8.27
N SER A 195 29.03 15.48 -7.95
CA SER A 195 29.47 16.69 -7.24
C SER A 195 30.29 17.57 -8.17
N SER A 196 29.87 18.82 -8.39
CA SER A 196 30.67 19.78 -9.17
C SER A 196 32.00 20.12 -8.51
N ARG A 197 32.02 20.11 -7.17
CA ARG A 197 33.18 20.38 -6.32
C ARG A 197 34.29 19.35 -6.53
N TRP A 198 33.92 18.07 -6.62
CA TRP A 198 34.89 16.98 -6.79
C TRP A 198 35.07 16.54 -8.25
N GLY A 199 34.11 16.88 -9.12
CA GLY A 199 34.17 16.57 -10.55
C GLY A 199 33.87 15.12 -10.90
N HIS A 200 33.36 14.32 -9.95
CA HIS A 200 32.98 12.92 -10.16
C HIS A 200 31.65 12.58 -9.49
N ASP A 201 31.15 11.38 -9.78
CA ASP A 201 29.98 10.82 -9.10
C ASP A 201 30.39 10.16 -7.78
N ASP A 202 29.62 10.44 -6.73
CA ASP A 202 29.69 9.82 -5.42
C ASP A 202 28.59 8.78 -5.27
N ILE A 203 28.90 7.69 -4.54
CA ILE A 203 27.94 6.60 -4.30
C ILE A 203 27.40 6.71 -2.88
N TYR A 204 26.09 6.82 -2.80
CA TYR A 204 25.30 6.81 -1.58
C TYR A 204 24.70 5.42 -1.40
N SER A 205 24.76 4.88 -0.19
CA SER A 205 23.99 3.70 0.18
C SER A 205 22.67 4.16 0.77
N VAL A 206 21.56 3.72 0.20
CA VAL A 206 20.21 4.08 0.64
C VAL A 206 19.46 2.81 1.03
N LYS A 207 18.57 2.90 2.01
CA LYS A 207 17.63 1.82 2.36
C LYS A 207 16.24 2.41 2.55
N ARG A 208 15.21 1.72 2.09
CA ARG A 208 13.84 1.99 2.54
C ARG A 208 13.69 1.43 3.96
N THR A 209 13.22 2.24 4.89
CA THR A 209 12.85 1.82 6.25
C THR A 209 11.34 1.82 6.40
N MET A 210 10.84 1.36 7.55
CA MET A 210 9.40 1.29 7.83
C MET A 210 8.73 2.67 7.91
N THR A 211 9.50 3.72 8.17
CA THR A 211 8.98 5.09 8.37
C THR A 211 9.52 6.09 7.35
N GLY A 212 10.51 5.72 6.55
CA GLY A 212 11.10 6.59 5.54
C GLY A 212 12.34 5.98 4.89
N TRP A 213 13.44 6.72 4.88
CA TRP A 213 14.68 6.33 4.21
C TRP A 213 15.84 6.34 5.20
N ASN A 214 16.84 5.50 4.96
CA ASN A 214 18.16 5.65 5.58
C ASN A 214 19.16 6.02 4.48
N PHE A 215 19.82 7.17 4.62
CA PHE A 215 20.84 7.64 3.68
C PHE A 215 22.22 7.57 4.35
N LYS A 216 23.15 6.89 3.68
CA LYS A 216 24.52 6.71 4.15
C LYS A 216 25.54 7.14 3.09
N HIS A 217 26.40 8.08 3.47
CA HIS A 217 27.53 8.53 2.66
C HIS A 217 28.63 9.08 3.56
N LEU A 218 29.87 8.59 3.37
CA LEU A 218 31.01 8.91 4.25
C LEU A 218 30.69 8.70 5.74
N SER A 219 30.72 9.77 6.53
CA SER A 219 30.41 9.76 7.97
C SER A 219 28.92 9.93 8.29
N TYR A 220 28.08 10.21 7.29
CA TYR A 220 26.63 10.36 7.47
C TYR A 220 25.92 9.00 7.42
N ASP A 221 24.99 8.80 8.34
CA ASP A 221 24.10 7.64 8.43
C ASP A 221 22.77 8.12 9.05
N GLU A 222 21.88 8.65 8.22
CA GLU A 222 20.71 9.42 8.66
C GLU A 222 19.41 8.66 8.38
N ASN A 223 18.56 8.52 9.39
CA ASN A 223 17.19 8.02 9.24
C ASN A 223 16.23 9.17 9.00
N CYS A 224 15.78 9.29 7.76
CA CYS A 224 14.88 10.32 7.29
C CYS A 224 13.43 9.84 7.20
N SER A 225 12.51 10.81 7.24
CA SER A 225 11.12 10.71 6.81
C SER A 225 11.01 10.31 5.33
N LYS A 226 9.78 9.99 4.90
CA LYS A 226 9.48 9.50 3.54
C LYS A 226 9.90 10.46 2.43
N ASP A 227 9.93 11.76 2.71
CA ASP A 227 10.36 12.82 1.79
C ASP A 227 11.89 13.08 1.82
N GLY A 228 12.64 12.34 2.64
CA GLY A 228 14.08 12.48 2.81
C GLY A 228 14.53 13.52 3.84
N THR A 229 13.61 14.18 4.54
CA THR A 229 13.91 15.12 5.63
C THR A 229 13.99 14.43 7.00
N LEU A 230 14.45 15.11 8.05
CA LEU A 230 14.33 14.60 9.44
C LEU A 230 13.03 15.12 10.08
N ASN A 231 12.82 16.44 10.05
CA ASN A 231 11.73 17.14 10.72
C ASN A 231 10.91 18.02 9.76
N GLY A 232 11.01 17.81 8.45
CA GLY A 232 10.35 18.64 7.43
C GLY A 232 11.11 19.93 7.07
N ASP A 233 12.27 20.19 7.69
CA ASP A 233 13.07 21.37 7.39
C ASP A 233 13.73 21.29 5.99
N LYS A 234 14.12 22.44 5.42
CA LYS A 234 14.67 22.49 4.05
C LYS A 234 16.13 22.05 3.93
N ASN A 235 16.84 21.90 5.05
CA ASN A 235 18.29 21.61 5.10
C ASN A 235 18.62 20.53 6.16
N ASP A 236 17.83 19.47 6.23
CA ASP A 236 18.06 18.34 7.12
C ASP A 236 18.11 17.01 6.33
N GLY A 237 18.38 15.91 7.03
CA GLY A 237 18.36 14.57 6.46
C GLY A 237 19.24 14.44 5.22
N PHE A 238 18.65 13.96 4.12
CA PHE A 238 19.36 13.78 2.85
C PHE A 238 19.87 15.10 2.27
N PHE A 239 19.07 16.17 2.37
CA PHE A 239 19.42 17.49 1.83
C PHE A 239 20.60 18.13 2.56
N ARG A 240 20.79 17.81 3.86
CA ARG A 240 22.00 18.21 4.59
C ARG A 240 23.25 17.53 4.04
N ILE A 241 23.16 16.24 3.69
CA ILE A 241 24.30 15.50 3.12
C ILE A 241 24.68 16.10 1.76
N LEU A 242 23.68 16.37 0.91
CA LEU A 242 23.90 17.04 -0.38
C LEU A 242 24.51 18.44 -0.21
N ALA A 243 24.00 19.23 0.75
CA ALA A 243 24.50 20.58 1.01
C ALA A 243 25.95 20.60 1.51
N HIS A 244 26.39 19.57 2.24
CA HIS A 244 27.79 19.44 2.67
C HIS A 244 28.75 19.34 1.47
N ASP A 245 28.31 18.71 0.39
CA ASP A 245 29.07 18.58 -0.87
C ASP A 245 28.76 19.68 -1.88
N SER A 246 28.07 20.75 -1.43
CA SER A 246 27.63 21.90 -2.23
C SER A 246 26.75 21.54 -3.43
N ILE A 247 26.03 20.41 -3.37
CA ILE A 247 25.20 19.92 -4.46
C ILE A 247 23.90 20.72 -4.54
N GLN A 248 23.58 21.23 -5.73
CA GLN A 248 22.34 21.94 -6.04
C GLN A 248 21.30 20.97 -6.59
N CYS A 249 20.10 21.04 -6.03
CA CYS A 249 18.98 20.26 -6.52
C CYS A 249 17.64 20.97 -6.29
N PRO A 250 16.57 20.57 -6.99
CA PRO A 250 15.24 21.14 -6.81
C PRO A 250 14.58 20.50 -5.57
N ASN A 251 14.95 20.98 -4.37
CA ASN A 251 14.61 20.37 -3.08
C ASN A 251 13.13 19.94 -2.98
N ASP A 252 12.19 20.86 -3.22
CA ASP A 252 10.76 20.57 -3.05
C ASP A 252 10.26 19.47 -4.01
N GLY A 253 10.81 19.42 -5.23
CA GLY A 253 10.52 18.38 -6.21
C GLY A 253 11.12 17.02 -5.85
N VAL A 254 12.36 17.02 -5.35
CA VAL A 254 13.03 15.80 -4.87
C VAL A 254 12.32 15.22 -3.64
N LYS A 255 11.88 16.07 -2.71
CA LYS A 255 11.07 15.66 -1.54
C LYS A 255 9.83 14.90 -1.97
N TYR A 256 9.05 15.50 -2.88
CA TYR A 256 7.83 14.89 -3.41
C TYR A 256 8.11 13.56 -4.12
N ALA A 257 9.19 13.50 -4.92
CA ALA A 257 9.58 12.28 -5.63
C ALA A 257 9.98 11.15 -4.66
N LEU A 258 10.76 11.46 -3.61
CA LEU A 258 11.15 10.50 -2.57
C LEU A 258 9.95 9.97 -1.80
N GLU A 259 9.01 10.84 -1.41
CA GLU A 259 7.80 10.42 -0.70
C GLU A 259 6.91 9.54 -1.58
N THR A 260 6.73 9.93 -2.84
CA THR A 260 5.95 9.17 -3.82
C THR A 260 6.56 7.79 -4.06
N LEU A 261 7.89 7.73 -4.26
CA LEU A 261 8.60 6.47 -4.42
C LEU A 261 8.50 5.60 -3.17
N TRP A 262 8.61 6.19 -1.98
CA TRP A 262 8.47 5.46 -0.73
C TRP A 262 7.09 4.81 -0.61
N LYS A 263 6.02 5.60 -0.84
CA LYS A 263 4.63 5.12 -0.76
C LYS A 263 4.37 4.00 -1.77
N SER A 264 4.81 4.19 -3.01
CA SER A 264 4.68 3.18 -4.07
C SER A 264 5.46 1.91 -3.73
N ALA A 265 6.69 2.03 -3.23
CA ALA A 265 7.51 0.88 -2.85
C ALA A 265 6.95 0.12 -1.64
N ASP A 266 6.21 0.78 -0.74
CA ASP A 266 5.56 0.17 0.42
C ASP A 266 4.26 -0.56 0.07
N SER A 267 3.46 0.03 -0.83
CA SER A 267 2.13 -0.48 -1.23
C SER A 267 2.18 -1.50 -2.37
N THR A 268 3.36 -1.76 -2.95
CA THR A 268 3.51 -2.69 -4.06
C THR A 268 4.63 -3.69 -3.78
N GLY A 269 4.59 -4.85 -4.43
CA GLY A 269 5.69 -5.82 -4.43
C GLY A 269 6.91 -5.37 -5.26
N MET A 270 7.24 -4.07 -5.25
CA MET A 270 8.32 -3.49 -6.03
C MET A 270 9.66 -4.15 -5.69
N SER A 271 10.28 -4.77 -6.69
CA SER A 271 11.56 -5.44 -6.51
C SER A 271 12.68 -4.44 -6.15
N ILE A 272 13.72 -4.91 -5.47
CA ILE A 272 14.86 -4.06 -5.10
C ILE A 272 15.54 -3.40 -6.29
N LYS A 273 15.59 -4.09 -7.45
CA LYS A 273 16.17 -3.59 -8.68
C LYS A 273 15.32 -2.48 -9.30
N GLU A 274 14.00 -2.64 -9.28
CA GLU A 274 13.08 -1.60 -9.76
C GLU A 274 13.15 -0.36 -8.87
N LEU A 275 13.21 -0.56 -7.54
CA LEU A 275 13.38 0.52 -6.57
C LEU A 275 14.71 1.28 -6.80
N GLU A 276 15.81 0.57 -7.03
CA GLU A 276 17.11 1.17 -7.34
C GLU A 276 17.06 2.00 -8.64
N ILE A 277 16.40 1.50 -9.69
CA ILE A 277 16.23 2.24 -10.96
C ILE A 277 15.46 3.54 -10.72
N LYS A 278 14.29 3.47 -10.07
CA LYS A 278 13.45 4.65 -9.81
C LYS A 278 14.13 5.65 -8.88
N LEU A 279 14.88 5.17 -7.88
CA LEU A 279 15.67 6.05 -7.02
C LEU A 279 16.81 6.71 -7.81
N GLN A 280 17.46 5.97 -8.72
CA GLN A 280 18.48 6.54 -9.59
C GLN A 280 17.92 7.57 -10.56
N ASP A 281 16.66 7.49 -10.99
CA ASP A 281 16.02 8.56 -11.78
C ASP A 281 15.96 9.88 -11.00
N ILE A 282 15.67 9.83 -9.70
CA ILE A 282 15.76 10.99 -8.80
C ILE A 282 17.20 11.50 -8.73
N GLY A 283 18.18 10.60 -8.60
CA GLY A 283 19.60 10.95 -8.64
C GLY A 283 20.03 11.60 -9.96
N ASN A 284 19.55 11.10 -11.09
CA ASN A 284 19.83 11.66 -12.41
C ASN A 284 19.25 13.07 -12.56
N TRP A 285 18.08 13.32 -12.00
CA TRP A 285 17.49 14.64 -11.96
C TRP A 285 18.32 15.63 -11.13
N ILE A 286 18.76 15.21 -9.93
CA ILE A 286 19.70 15.98 -9.09
C ILE A 286 20.96 16.31 -9.90
N ASN A 287 21.57 15.31 -10.54
CA ASN A 287 22.81 15.47 -11.31
C ASN A 287 22.65 16.43 -12.50
N ALA A 288 21.48 16.42 -13.15
CA ALA A 288 21.19 17.34 -14.25
C ALA A 288 21.14 18.80 -13.78
N VAL A 289 20.47 19.06 -12.65
CA VAL A 289 20.39 20.40 -12.06
C VAL A 289 21.77 20.87 -11.57
N GLU A 290 22.51 20.01 -10.89
CA GLU A 290 23.86 20.32 -10.41
C GLU A 290 24.80 20.70 -11.57
N LYS A 291 24.87 19.86 -12.61
CA LYS A 291 25.70 20.12 -13.81
C LYS A 291 25.26 21.40 -14.53
N ALA A 292 23.96 21.63 -14.66
CA ALA A 292 23.44 22.86 -15.27
C ALA A 292 23.84 24.09 -14.47
N THR A 293 23.84 24.01 -13.14
CA THR A 293 24.24 25.13 -12.27
C THR A 293 25.70 25.49 -12.47
N LYS A 294 26.59 24.49 -12.52
CA LYS A 294 28.02 24.69 -12.83
C LYS A 294 28.21 25.30 -14.22
N ASN A 295 27.57 24.72 -15.24
CA ASN A 295 27.79 25.11 -16.64
C ASN A 295 27.28 26.51 -16.99
N ASN A 296 26.25 26.99 -16.28
CA ASN A 296 25.65 28.31 -16.54
C ASN A 296 26.09 29.37 -15.52
N GLN A 297 26.99 29.02 -14.60
CA GLN A 297 27.53 29.98 -13.65
C GLN A 297 28.32 31.07 -14.39
N PRO A 298 28.09 32.36 -14.10
CA PRO A 298 28.94 33.41 -14.66
C PRO A 298 30.40 33.23 -14.23
N ASN A 299 31.31 33.37 -15.19
CA ASN A 299 32.75 33.11 -14.99
C ASN A 299 33.39 33.95 -13.87
N TRP A 300 32.83 35.11 -13.53
CA TRP A 300 33.34 35.98 -12.48
C TRP A 300 32.94 35.55 -11.06
N VAL A 301 31.97 34.64 -10.90
CA VAL A 301 31.48 34.20 -9.58
C VAL A 301 32.45 33.23 -8.89
N GLY A 302 33.09 32.34 -9.64
CA GLY A 302 34.03 31.33 -9.10
C GLY A 302 33.48 30.46 -7.96
N TYR A 303 32.19 30.12 -7.94
CA TYR A 303 31.56 29.38 -6.85
C TYR A 303 31.94 27.89 -6.81
N TYR A 304 32.01 27.21 -7.97
CA TYR A 304 32.52 25.83 -8.10
C TYR A 304 33.96 25.77 -8.62
#